data_AF-A0AAU7C5U8-F1
#
_entry.id   AF-A0AAU7C5U8-F1
#
_cell.length_a   1.000
_cell.length_b   1.000
_cell.length_c   1.000
_cell.angle_alpha   90.00
_cell.angle_beta   90.00
_cell.angle_gamma   90.00
#
_symmetry.space_group_name_H-M   'P 1'
#
loop_
_entity.id
_entity.type
_entity.pdbx_description
1 polymer ?
#
loop_
_entity_poly.entity_id
_entity_poly.type
_entity_poly.pdbx_seq_one_letter_code
_entity_poly.pdbx_strand_id
1 'polypeptide(L)'
;MFFKHRNPHAVEELGNQKLLELIYNVKDSWDHAKETEHAVYEGQVDNELYSRTKLQEQKYLYLYTKARRNHLHGYLNDSVIKQ
;
A
#
# COMPACT_ATOMS: atom_id res chain seq x y z
N MET A 1 8.32 12.27 -37.10
CA MET A 1 8.31 11.49 -35.84
C MET A 1 8.95 12.33 -34.76
N PHE A 2 8.16 12.91 -33.85
CA PHE A 2 8.69 13.69 -32.73
C PHE A 2 8.73 12.82 -31.48
N PHE A 3 9.89 12.27 -31.17
CA PHE A 3 10.11 11.69 -29.85
C PHE A 3 10.19 12.84 -28.84
N LYS A 4 9.05 13.11 -28.19
CA LYS A 4 8.96 14.06 -27.07
C LYS A 4 9.88 13.52 -25.99
N HIS A 5 11.06 14.14 -25.83
CA HIS A 5 11.99 13.82 -24.76
C HIS A 5 11.22 13.99 -23.44
N ARG A 6 10.89 12.88 -22.79
CA ARG A 6 10.20 12.93 -21.50
C ARG A 6 11.19 13.45 -20.49
N ASN A 7 10.84 14.51 -19.77
CA ASN A 7 11.65 15.01 -18.67
C ASN A 7 11.80 13.87 -17.64
N PRO A 8 13.02 13.36 -17.38
CA PRO A 8 13.24 12.22 -16.50
C PRO A 8 12.73 12.48 -15.08
N HIS A 9 12.86 13.71 -14.58
CA HIS A 9 12.36 14.10 -13.25
C HIS A 9 10.83 14.01 -13.16
N ALA A 10 10.12 14.42 -14.20
CA ALA A 10 8.66 14.34 -14.22
C ALA A 10 8.16 12.89 -14.27
N VAL A 11 8.92 11.98 -14.90
CA VAL A 11 8.60 10.55 -14.93
C VAL A 11 8.84 9.91 -13.55
N GLU A 12 9.93 10.29 -12.89
CA GLU A 12 10.26 9.83 -11.54
C GLU A 12 9.22 10.29 -10.52
N GLU A 13 8.85 11.57 -10.54
CA GLU A 13 7.83 12.14 -9.65
C GLU A 13 6.48 11.44 -9.81
N LEU A 14 6.02 11.24 -11.05
CA LEU A 14 4.79 10.50 -11.33
C LEU A 14 4.87 9.04 -10.84
N GLY A 15 6.04 8.39 -11.00
CA GLY A 15 6.27 7.04 -10.51
C GLY A 15 6.21 6.96 -8.98
N ASN A 16 6.79 7.95 -8.31
CA ASN A 16 6.78 8.06 -6.85
C ASN A 16 5.38 8.33 -6.31
N GLN A 17 4.60 9.20 -6.95
CA GLN A 17 3.19 9.42 -6.58
C GLN A 17 2.37 8.14 -6.72
N LYS A 18 2.49 7.42 -7.84
CA LYS A 18 1.80 6.14 -8.04
C LYS A 18 2.22 5.07 -7.03
N LEU A 19 3.48 5.07 -6.62
CA LEU A 19 3.98 4.17 -5.58
C LEU A 19 3.31 4.48 -4.24
N LEU A 20 3.17 5.75 -3.87
CA LEU A 20 2.47 6.16 -2.65
C LEU A 20 0.99 5.77 -2.70
N GLU A 21 0.28 6.08 -3.78
CA GLU A 21 -1.13 5.68 -3.98
C GLU A 21 -1.31 4.17 -3.84
N LEU A 22 -0.41 3.38 -4.44
CA LEU A 22 -0.44 1.93 -4.33
C LEU A 22 -0.21 1.44 -2.89
N ILE A 23 0.68 2.08 -2.13
CA ILE A 23 0.91 1.75 -0.72
C ILE A 23 -0.36 1.96 0.10
N TYR A 24 -1.06 3.08 -0.09
CA TYR A 24 -2.32 3.35 0.62
C TYR A 24 -3.39 2.31 0.26
N ASN A 25 -3.60 2.03 -1.03
CA ASN A 25 -4.58 1.03 -1.46
C ASN A 25 -4.29 -0.37 -0.89
N VAL A 26 -3.02 -0.78 -0.85
CA VAL A 26 -2.63 -2.07 -0.29
C VAL A 26 -2.76 -2.09 1.23
N LYS A 27 -2.49 -0.96 1.91
CA LYS A 27 -2.73 -0.83 3.34
C LYS A 27 -4.22 -0.98 3.67
N ASP A 28 -5.09 -0.31 2.95
CA ASP A 28 -6.55 -0.41 3.14
C ASP A 28 -7.03 -1.84 2.90
N SER A 29 -6.51 -2.50 1.86
CA SER A 29 -6.79 -3.92 1.58
C SER A 29 -6.32 -4.84 2.70
N TRP A 30 -5.17 -4.54 3.31
CA TRP A 30 -4.63 -5.31 4.43
C TRP A 30 -5.47 -5.11 5.70
N ASP A 31 -5.87 -3.87 6.00
CA ASP A 31 -6.73 -3.56 7.13
C ASP A 31 -8.07 -4.29 7.01
N HIS A 32 -8.70 -4.26 5.84
CA HIS A 32 -9.93 -4.99 5.57
C HIS A 32 -9.78 -6.53 5.70
N ALA A 33 -8.65 -7.09 5.25
CA ALA A 33 -8.36 -8.51 5.40
C ALA A 33 -8.25 -8.92 6.88
N LYS A 34 -7.57 -8.10 7.71
CA LYS A 34 -7.48 -8.33 9.17
C LYS A 34 -8.86 -8.27 9.83
N GLU A 35 -9.68 -7.28 9.48
CA GLU A 35 -11.05 -7.15 9.99
C GLU A 35 -11.88 -8.40 9.67
N THR A 36 -11.78 -8.89 8.42
CA THR A 36 -12.49 -10.09 7.96
C THR A 36 -12.00 -11.35 8.69
N GLU A 37 -10.68 -11.54 8.80
CA GLU A 37 -10.09 -12.66 9.53
C GLU A 37 -10.54 -12.67 11.01
N HIS A 38 -10.50 -11.52 11.67
CA HIS A 38 -10.91 -11.38 13.06
C HIS A 38 -12.40 -11.68 13.25
N ALA A 39 -13.27 -11.22 12.34
CA ALA A 39 -14.71 -11.46 12.42
C ALA A 39 -15.09 -12.94 12.25
N VAL A 40 -14.32 -13.70 11.47
CA VAL A 40 -14.58 -15.13 11.23
C VAL A 40 -13.94 -16.03 12.30
N TYR A 41 -12.89 -15.55 12.99
CA TYR A 41 -12.19 -16.30 14.04
C TYR A 41 -13.08 -16.71 15.22
N GLU A 42 -14.23 -16.05 15.43
CA GLU A 42 -15.23 -16.46 16.43
C GLU A 42 -15.93 -17.80 16.09
N GLY A 43 -15.78 -18.32 14.86
CA GLY A 43 -16.52 -19.48 14.37
C GLY A 43 -15.70 -20.72 13.97
N GLN A 44 -14.50 -20.58 13.38
CA GLN A 44 -13.69 -21.72 12.88
C GLN A 44 -12.25 -21.31 12.52
N VAL A 45 -11.29 -22.26 12.61
CA VAL A 45 -9.87 -22.05 12.24
C VAL A 45 -9.72 -22.11 10.71
N ASP A 46 -9.91 -20.97 10.04
CA ASP A 46 -9.81 -20.88 8.58
C ASP A 46 -8.42 -20.40 8.12
N ASN A 47 -7.61 -21.33 7.60
CA ASN A 47 -6.26 -21.08 7.09
C ASN A 47 -6.24 -20.15 5.87
N GLU A 48 -7.35 -20.06 5.13
CA GLU A 48 -7.42 -19.23 3.92
C GLU A 48 -7.41 -17.73 4.26
N LEU A 49 -8.20 -17.29 5.25
CA LEU A 49 -8.28 -15.89 5.65
C LEU A 49 -6.93 -15.41 6.21
N TYR A 50 -6.32 -16.20 7.09
CA TYR A 50 -4.96 -15.93 7.58
C TYR A 50 -3.96 -15.79 6.41
N SER A 51 -4.00 -16.70 5.44
CA SER A 51 -3.12 -16.65 4.27
C SER A 51 -3.36 -15.40 3.43
N ARG A 52 -4.62 -14.96 3.26
CA ARG A 52 -4.98 -13.72 2.56
C ARG A 52 -4.45 -12.49 3.29
N THR A 53 -4.61 -12.42 4.61
CA THR A 53 -4.07 -11.33 5.43
C THR A 53 -2.55 -11.26 5.31
N LYS A 54 -1.87 -12.41 5.44
CA LYS A 54 -0.40 -12.49 5.29
C LYS A 54 0.08 -12.07 3.91
N LEU A 55 -0.65 -12.42 2.85
CA LEU A 55 -0.30 -11.98 1.51
C LEU A 55 -0.37 -10.45 1.36
N GLN A 56 -1.40 -9.80 1.91
CA GLN A 56 -1.53 -8.34 1.85
C GLN A 56 -0.48 -7.63 2.71
N GLU A 57 -0.15 -8.18 3.89
CA GLU A 57 0.95 -7.72 4.74
C GLU A 57 2.28 -7.71 3.96
N GLN A 58 2.62 -8.82 3.28
CA GLN A 58 3.87 -8.91 2.52
C GLN A 58 3.92 -7.92 1.35
N LYS A 59 2.79 -7.71 0.66
CA LYS A 59 2.71 -6.67 -0.40
C LYS A 59 2.95 -5.28 0.18
N TYR A 60 2.32 -4.96 1.31
CA TYR A 60 2.50 -3.67 1.98
C TYR A 60 3.98 -3.45 2.36
N LEU A 61 4.61 -4.42 3.03
CA LEU A 61 6.01 -4.32 3.46
C LEU A 61 6.99 -4.19 2.28
N TYR A 62 6.75 -4.91 1.20
CA TYR A 62 7.55 -4.80 -0.03
C TYR A 62 7.48 -3.37 -0.60
N LEU A 63 6.28 -2.83 -0.74
CA LEU A 63 6.07 -1.50 -1.30
C LEU A 63 6.63 -0.41 -0.37
N TYR A 64 6.43 -0.55 0.94
CA TYR A 64 6.99 0.36 1.95
C TYR A 64 8.52 0.37 1.90
N THR A 65 9.15 -0.79 1.77
CA THR A 65 10.61 -0.90 1.60
C THR A 65 11.09 -0.19 0.34
N LYS A 66 10.34 -0.33 -0.76
CA LYS A 66 10.62 0.37 -2.02
C LYS A 66 10.50 1.89 -1.88
N ALA A 67 9.43 2.39 -1.24
CA ALA A 67 9.25 3.82 -0.99
C ALA A 67 10.34 4.39 -0.09
N ARG A 68 10.78 3.65 0.94
CA ARG A 68 11.90 4.04 1.80
C ARG A 68 13.21 4.20 1.03
N ARG A 69 13.50 3.29 0.08
CA ARG A 69 14.68 3.38 -0.80
C ARG A 69 14.62 4.60 -1.73
N ASN A 70 13.41 5.01 -2.11
CA ASN A 70 13.17 6.20 -2.93
C ASN A 70 13.05 7.49 -2.10
N HIS A 71 13.32 7.44 -0.78
CA HIS A 71 13.18 8.57 0.14
C HIS A 71 11.80 9.24 0.11
N LEU A 72 10.75 8.46 -0.18
CA LEU A 72 9.39 8.99 -0.22
C LEU A 72 8.86 9.15 1.19
N HIS A 73 8.34 10.34 1.47
CA HIS A 73 7.56 10.63 2.65
C HIS A 73 6.09 10.60 2.25
N GLY A 74 5.31 9.74 2.89
CA GLY A 74 3.87 9.75 2.71
C GLY A 74 3.29 11.08 3.20
N TYR A 75 2.13 11.44 2.68
CA TYR A 75 1.31 12.46 3.30
C TYR A 75 0.71 11.80 4.54
N LEU A 76 1.11 12.22 5.74
CA LEU A 76 0.25 11.99 6.91
C LEU A 76 -1.09 12.59 6.50
N ASN A 77 -2.12 11.75 6.35
CA ASN A 77 -3.47 12.25 6.17
C ASN A 77 -3.71 13.20 7.35
N ASP A 78 -3.75 14.52 7.10
CA ASP A 78 -4.18 15.52 8.09
C ASP A 78 -5.57 15.18 8.64
N SER A 79 -6.32 14.33 7.94
CA SER A 79 -7.59 13.74 8.34
C SER A 79 -7.51 12.69 9.47
N VAL A 80 -6.32 12.22 9.88
CA VAL A 80 -6.15 11.26 10.99
C VAL A 80 -5.72 11.95 12.31
N ILE A 81 -5.59 13.27 12.32
CA ILE A 81 -5.62 14.07 13.55
C ILE A 81 -6.91 14.89 13.55
N LYS A 82 -8.04 14.25 13.84
CA LYS A 82 -9.21 14.94 14.41
C LYS A 82 -9.92 14.06 15.44
N GLN A 83 -9.71 14.48 16.69
CA GLN A 83 -10.51 14.36 17.92
C GLN A 83 -10.62 13.00 18.59
#